data_AF-A0A370AQE5-F1
#
_entry.id   AF-A0A370AQE5-F1
#
_cell.length_a   1.000
_cell.length_b   1.000
_cell.length_c   1.000
_cell.angle_alpha   90.00
_cell.angle_beta   90.00
_cell.angle_gamma   90.00
#
_symmetry.space_group_name_H-M   'P 1'
#
loop_
_entity.id
_entity.type
_entity.pdbx_description
1 polymer ?
#
loop_
_entity_poly.entity_id
_entity_poly.type
_entity_poly.pdbx_seq_one_letter_code
_entity_poly.pdbx_strand_id
1 'polypeptide(L)'
;MKVKMSAFFGISTLLFLFASCSSLPLPGTPTESLFILCGELERDLGTNVEGHGNTTENIRVSVVNLETGKEKDMVFYPSKSFISTTLEPGRYAMKNTVGVTVREKRGNWTDTRTEYIQPTPFLIEESTVFISPTILRMNARNGWYSFSSYTSMSSSNALKKNSMEDLFDERRFKAWELYQIVGWEIKEE
;
A
#
# COMPACT_ATOMS: atom_id res chain seq x y z
N MET A 1 67.76 25.52 -4.84
CA MET A 1 66.84 24.48 -4.32
C MET A 1 65.48 25.10 -4.06
N LYS A 2 64.43 24.67 -4.77
CA LYS A 2 63.03 24.96 -4.43
C LYS A 2 62.31 23.62 -4.43
N VAL A 3 61.97 23.12 -3.25
CA VAL A 3 61.05 22.01 -3.06
C VAL A 3 59.66 22.61 -2.93
N LYS A 4 58.70 22.15 -3.74
CA LYS A 4 57.27 22.32 -3.47
C LYS A 4 56.61 20.93 -3.51
N MET A 5 56.43 20.37 -2.32
CA MET A 5 55.28 19.53 -1.95
C MET A 5 53.99 20.33 -2.18
N SER A 6 52.80 19.78 -2.41
CA SER A 6 52.30 18.41 -2.50
C SER A 6 50.88 18.50 -3.10
N ALA A 7 50.47 17.41 -3.74
CA ALA A 7 49.11 17.19 -4.23
C ALA A 7 48.06 17.30 -3.12
N PHE A 8 46.84 17.73 -3.48
CA PHE A 8 45.63 17.39 -2.74
C PHE A 8 44.55 16.91 -3.69
N PHE A 9 44.13 15.67 -3.44
CA PHE A 9 43.04 14.92 -4.06
C PHE A 9 41.70 15.59 -3.78
N GLY A 10 40.81 15.57 -4.78
CA GLY A 10 39.41 15.93 -4.63
C GLY A 10 38.52 14.98 -5.42
N ILE A 11 38.45 13.71 -5.02
CA ILE A 11 37.37 12.82 -5.47
C ILE A 11 36.19 13.09 -4.53
N SER A 12 35.33 14.03 -4.94
CA SER A 12 34.01 14.21 -4.36
C SER A 12 33.08 13.13 -4.89
N THR A 13 33.19 11.92 -4.35
CA THR A 13 32.17 10.90 -4.54
C THR A 13 30.97 11.28 -3.67
N LEU A 14 30.05 12.03 -4.28
CA LEU A 14 28.69 12.24 -3.80
C LEU A 14 28.01 10.86 -3.68
N LEU A 15 28.05 10.29 -2.48
CA LEU A 15 27.18 9.21 -2.04
C LEU A 15 25.75 9.78 -1.99
N PHE A 16 25.04 9.68 -3.12
CA PHE A 16 23.58 9.72 -3.10
C PHE A 16 23.10 8.48 -2.36
N LEU A 17 22.97 8.60 -1.04
CA LEU A 17 22.15 7.71 -0.22
C LEU A 17 20.72 7.86 -0.70
N PHE A 18 20.32 7.03 -1.67
CA PHE A 18 18.93 6.74 -1.92
C PHE A 18 18.39 6.09 -0.65
N ALA A 19 17.84 6.92 0.25
CA ALA A 19 17.01 6.47 1.33
C ALA A 19 15.79 5.80 0.68
N SER A 20 15.90 4.49 0.45
CA SER A 20 14.76 3.65 0.15
C SER A 20 13.88 3.68 1.40
N CYS A 21 12.95 4.63 1.42
CA CYS A 21 11.93 4.74 2.45
C CYS A 21 11.02 3.52 2.29
N SER A 22 11.31 2.48 3.06
CA SER A 22 10.47 1.28 3.14
C SER A 22 9.04 1.70 3.47
N SER A 23 8.06 1.16 2.75
CA SER A 23 6.64 1.42 3.07
C SER A 23 6.14 0.61 4.25
N LEU A 24 6.92 -0.40 4.68
CA LEU A 24 6.59 -1.18 5.87
C LEU A 24 6.85 -0.37 7.15
N PRO A 25 5.86 -0.30 8.06
CA PRO A 25 6.10 0.19 9.40
C PRO A 25 6.98 -0.81 10.18
N LEU A 26 7.65 -0.33 11.22
CA LEU A 26 8.28 -1.19 12.22
C LEU A 26 7.27 -1.46 13.34
N PRO A 27 7.36 -2.61 14.04
CA PRO A 27 6.51 -2.86 15.20
C PRO A 27 6.81 -1.83 16.28
N GLY A 28 5.76 -1.17 16.81
CA GLY A 28 5.87 -0.26 17.94
C GLY A 28 5.99 -1.00 19.27
N THR A 29 5.41 -2.20 19.35
CA THR A 29 5.50 -3.10 20.51
C THR A 29 5.65 -4.56 20.02
N PRO A 30 6.07 -5.50 20.89
CA PRO A 30 6.15 -6.92 20.53
C PRO A 30 4.79 -7.57 20.20
N THR A 31 3.68 -6.97 20.65
CA THR A 31 2.32 -7.50 20.48
C THR A 31 1.60 -6.95 19.26
N GLU A 32 2.11 -5.85 18.66
CA GLU A 32 1.57 -5.33 17.40
C GLU A 32 1.79 -6.32 16.26
N SER A 33 0.84 -6.38 15.34
CA SER A 33 0.88 -7.24 14.16
C SER A 33 0.92 -6.40 12.89
N LEU A 34 1.54 -6.94 11.85
CA LEU A 34 1.55 -6.30 10.54
C LEU A 34 0.32 -6.73 9.75
N PHE A 35 -0.55 -5.78 9.44
CA PHE A 35 -1.64 -5.98 8.50
C PHE A 35 -1.20 -5.61 7.09
N ILE A 36 -1.55 -6.45 6.13
CA ILE A 36 -1.23 -6.29 4.71
C ILE A 36 -2.52 -6.46 3.91
N LEU A 37 -2.81 -5.51 3.04
CA LEU A 37 -3.88 -5.61 2.05
C LEU A 37 -3.27 -5.56 0.67
N CYS A 38 -3.39 -6.67 -0.05
CA CYS A 38 -3.02 -6.74 -1.46
C CYS A 38 -4.04 -5.95 -2.28
N GLY A 39 -3.56 -5.26 -3.31
CA GLY A 39 -4.44 -4.54 -4.21
C GLY A 39 -3.75 -4.25 -5.52
N GLU A 40 -4.56 -4.03 -6.53
CA GLU A 40 -4.09 -3.56 -7.83
C GLU A 40 -4.88 -2.31 -8.20
N LEU A 41 -4.14 -1.27 -8.54
CA LEU A 41 -4.71 -0.11 -9.15
C LEU A 41 -4.63 -0.24 -10.66
N GLU A 42 -5.69 -0.78 -11.27
CA GLU A 42 -5.78 -0.85 -12.72
C GLU A 42 -6.23 0.50 -13.28
N ARG A 43 -5.23 1.32 -13.62
CA ARG A 43 -5.44 2.55 -14.36
C ARG A 43 -5.65 2.22 -15.84
N ASP A 44 -6.89 2.00 -16.26
CA ASP A 44 -7.27 2.16 -17.67
C ASP A 44 -7.39 3.66 -18.00
N LEU A 45 -6.25 4.35 -17.88
CA LEU A 45 -6.07 5.67 -18.45
C LEU A 45 -6.07 5.47 -19.96
N GLY A 46 -7.27 5.33 -20.54
CA GLY A 46 -7.46 5.22 -21.97
C GLY A 46 -6.52 6.20 -22.66
N THR A 47 -5.69 5.68 -23.54
CA THR A 47 -4.45 6.27 -24.07
C THR A 47 -4.60 7.60 -24.81
N ASN A 48 -5.73 8.30 -24.71
CA ASN A 48 -5.96 9.59 -25.34
C ASN A 48 -6.83 10.51 -24.46
N VAL A 49 -6.37 10.84 -23.25
CA VAL A 49 -6.77 12.11 -22.62
C VAL A 49 -5.73 13.16 -23.00
N GLU A 50 -5.63 13.45 -24.30
CA GLU A 50 -4.95 14.64 -24.78
C GLU A 50 -5.74 15.87 -24.31
N GLY A 51 -5.46 16.35 -23.09
CA GLY A 51 -5.74 17.74 -22.73
C GLY A 51 -6.54 18.02 -21.47
N HIS A 52 -6.81 17.08 -20.56
CA HIS A 52 -7.55 17.38 -19.33
C HIS A 52 -6.78 17.02 -18.07
N GLY A 53 -6.27 18.08 -17.42
CA GLY A 53 -6.06 18.17 -15.97
C GLY A 53 -5.07 17.22 -15.30
N ASN A 54 -4.44 17.70 -14.22
CA ASN A 54 -3.74 16.79 -13.31
C ASN A 54 -4.79 16.11 -12.43
N THR A 55 -5.15 14.87 -12.73
CA THR A 55 -5.94 14.02 -11.83
C THR A 55 -5.03 13.50 -10.71
N THR A 56 -5.46 13.64 -9.47
CA THR A 56 -4.81 13.02 -8.31
C THR A 56 -5.82 12.11 -7.63
N GLU A 57 -5.60 10.80 -7.72
CA GLU A 57 -6.39 9.82 -6.98
C GLU A 57 -5.78 9.59 -5.61
N ASN A 58 -6.57 9.78 -4.55
CA ASN A 58 -6.20 9.44 -3.18
C ASN A 58 -7.10 8.30 -2.71
N ILE A 59 -6.58 7.08 -2.80
CA ILE A 59 -7.29 5.90 -2.30
C ILE A 59 -6.88 5.72 -0.85
N ARG A 60 -7.86 5.79 0.05
CA ARG A 60 -7.66 5.60 1.47
C ARG A 60 -8.44 4.39 1.94
N VAL A 61 -7.74 3.42 2.50
CA VAL A 61 -8.37 2.28 3.18
C VAL A 61 -8.26 2.49 4.67
N SER A 62 -9.36 2.39 5.38
CA SER A 62 -9.42 2.53 6.83
C SER A 62 -9.74 1.17 7.45
N VAL A 63 -8.95 0.74 8.41
CA VAL A 63 -9.27 -0.41 9.27
C VAL A 63 -9.80 0.11 10.60
N VAL A 64 -10.93 -0.41 11.03
CA VAL A 64 -11.66 0.04 12.22
C VAL A 64 -11.64 -1.06 13.26
N ASN A 65 -11.03 -0.79 14.41
CA ASN A 65 -11.08 -1.67 15.56
C ASN A 65 -12.51 -1.68 16.13
N LEU A 66 -13.13 -2.86 16.18
CA LEU A 66 -14.54 -3.00 16.54
C LEU A 66 -14.78 -2.88 18.05
N GLU A 67 -13.76 -3.10 18.87
CA GLU A 67 -13.84 -2.94 20.33
C GLU A 67 -13.74 -1.47 20.76
N THR A 68 -12.91 -0.68 20.09
CA THR A 68 -12.57 0.70 20.49
C THR A 68 -13.12 1.78 19.56
N GLY A 69 -13.56 1.41 18.36
CA GLY A 69 -13.99 2.34 17.32
C GLY A 69 -12.84 3.15 16.69
N LYS A 70 -11.59 2.91 17.08
CA LYS A 70 -10.42 3.60 16.51
C LYS A 70 -10.21 3.17 15.06
N GLU A 71 -9.95 4.15 14.20
CA GLU A 71 -9.67 3.94 12.79
C GLU A 71 -8.18 4.16 12.49
N LYS A 72 -7.62 3.35 11.59
CA LYS A 72 -6.28 3.55 11.06
C LYS A 72 -6.34 3.62 9.54
N ASP A 73 -5.95 4.78 9.02
CA ASP A 73 -5.96 5.09 7.60
C ASP A 73 -4.66 4.65 6.92
N MET A 74 -4.80 4.05 5.76
CA MET A 74 -3.72 3.64 4.87
C MET A 74 -3.96 4.24 3.49
N VAL A 75 -2.90 4.72 2.85
CA VAL A 75 -2.98 5.28 1.49
C VAL A 75 -2.47 4.23 0.51
N PHE A 76 -3.28 3.92 -0.49
CA PHE A 76 -2.88 3.05 -1.59
C PHE A 76 -2.12 3.85 -2.64
N TYR A 77 -0.84 3.52 -2.82
CA TYR A 77 0.02 4.16 -3.81
C TYR A 77 0.03 3.33 -5.10
N PRO A 78 -0.17 3.95 -6.28
CA PRO A 78 -0.13 3.26 -7.57
C PRO A 78 1.15 2.46 -7.85
N SER A 79 2.26 2.84 -7.22
CA SER A 79 3.57 2.21 -7.37
C SER A 79 3.75 0.95 -6.53
N LYS A 80 2.73 0.55 -5.76
CA LYS A 80 2.81 -0.61 -4.85
C LYS A 80 1.63 -1.54 -5.10
N SER A 81 1.90 -2.83 -5.02
CA SER A 81 0.92 -3.91 -5.10
C SER A 81 0.27 -4.24 -3.75
N PHE A 82 0.62 -3.53 -2.68
CA PHE A 82 0.04 -3.70 -1.36
C PHE A 82 0.06 -2.40 -0.55
N ILE A 83 -0.78 -2.35 0.49
CA ILE A 83 -0.70 -1.40 1.60
C ILE A 83 -0.53 -2.14 2.91
N SER A 84 0.10 -1.48 3.87
CA SER A 84 0.40 -2.10 5.16
C SER A 84 0.27 -1.12 6.31
N THR A 85 -0.07 -1.64 7.49
CA THR A 85 -0.06 -0.90 8.75
C THR A 85 0.19 -1.84 9.92
N THR A 86 0.65 -1.32 11.06
CA THR A 86 0.60 -2.08 12.32
C THR A 86 -0.79 -2.03 12.93
N LEU A 87 -1.22 -3.10 13.59
CA LEU A 87 -2.46 -3.17 14.37
C LEU A 87 -2.20 -3.86 15.70
N GLU A 88 -2.88 -3.39 16.75
CA GLU A 88 -2.96 -4.13 18.01
C GLU A 88 -3.87 -5.36 17.83
N PRO A 89 -3.77 -6.37 18.70
CA PRO A 89 -4.68 -7.50 18.68
C PRO A 89 -6.13 -7.06 18.88
N GLY A 90 -7.03 -7.63 18.10
CA GLY A 90 -8.46 -7.26 18.17
C GLY A 90 -9.24 -7.65 16.93
N ARG A 91 -10.51 -7.29 16.91
CA ARG A 91 -11.38 -7.55 15.76
C ARG A 91 -11.53 -6.28 14.95
N TYR A 92 -11.41 -6.42 13.64
CA TYR A 92 -11.38 -5.28 12.74
C TYR A 92 -12.39 -5.44 11.62
N ALA A 93 -12.87 -4.30 11.12
CA ALA A 93 -13.59 -4.19 9.85
C ALA A 93 -12.83 -3.25 8.91
N MET A 94 -12.93 -3.50 7.60
CA MET A 94 -12.36 -2.63 6.58
C MET A 94 -13.42 -1.70 5.99
N LYS A 95 -13.07 -0.43 5.88
CA LYS A 95 -13.79 0.59 5.12
C LYS A 95 -12.87 1.08 4.02
N ASN A 96 -13.40 1.30 2.83
CA ASN A 96 -12.69 2.02 1.80
C ASN A 96 -13.26 3.43 1.67
N THR A 97 -12.40 4.42 1.59
CA THR A 97 -12.72 5.78 1.20
C THR A 97 -11.91 6.13 -0.03
N VAL A 98 -12.57 6.19 -1.18
CA VAL A 98 -11.94 6.64 -2.43
C VAL A 98 -12.22 8.12 -2.59
N GLY A 99 -11.17 8.93 -2.59
CA GLY A 99 -11.23 10.33 -2.97
C GLY A 99 -10.60 10.54 -4.34
N VAL A 100 -11.36 11.08 -5.30
CA VAL A 100 -10.82 11.52 -6.59
C VAL A 100 -10.84 13.04 -6.63
N THR A 101 -9.67 13.64 -6.87
CA THR A 101 -9.55 15.07 -7.12
C THR A 101 -9.08 15.28 -8.54
N VAL A 102 -9.90 15.95 -9.35
CA VAL A 102 -9.54 16.32 -10.73
C VAL A 102 -9.30 17.82 -10.78
N ARG A 103 -8.12 18.21 -11.25
CA ARG A 103 -7.76 19.62 -11.45
C ARG A 103 -7.81 19.95 -12.93
N GLU A 104 -8.87 20.62 -13.39
CA GLU A 104 -9.00 21.05 -14.78
C GLU A 104 -8.75 22.55 -14.94
N LYS A 105 -8.47 23.00 -16.17
CA LYS A 105 -8.32 24.43 -16.48
C LYS A 105 -9.58 25.25 -16.14
N ARG A 106 -10.76 24.63 -16.10
CA ARG A 106 -12.06 25.27 -15.85
C ARG A 106 -12.54 25.16 -14.40
N GLY A 107 -11.82 24.47 -13.53
CA GLY A 107 -12.19 24.29 -12.14
C GLY A 107 -11.64 22.99 -11.55
N ASN A 108 -11.61 22.93 -10.22
CA ASN A 108 -11.29 21.72 -9.50
C ASN A 108 -12.59 21.08 -9.01
N TRP A 109 -12.73 19.78 -9.17
CA TRP A 109 -13.78 19.03 -8.49
C TRP A 109 -13.18 17.89 -7.68
N THR A 110 -13.83 17.61 -6.55
CA THR A 110 -13.46 16.53 -5.64
C THR A 110 -14.70 15.69 -5.39
N ASP A 111 -14.59 14.39 -5.64
CA ASP A 111 -15.60 13.40 -5.26
C ASP A 111 -15.00 12.48 -4.20
N THR A 112 -15.81 12.06 -3.24
CA THR A 112 -15.39 11.14 -2.19
C THR A 112 -16.51 10.16 -1.91
N ARG A 113 -16.21 8.87 -2.08
CA ARG A 113 -17.12 7.77 -1.78
C ARG A 113 -16.51 6.90 -0.69
N THR A 114 -17.30 6.69 0.37
CA THR A 114 -16.96 5.75 1.44
C THR A 114 -17.89 4.55 1.36
N GLU A 115 -17.30 3.38 1.18
CA GLU A 115 -18.02 2.11 1.10
C GLU A 115 -17.39 1.12 2.09
N TYR A 116 -18.24 0.36 2.79
CA TYR A 116 -17.75 -0.75 3.58
C TYR A 116 -17.31 -1.87 2.65
N ILE A 117 -16.09 -2.36 2.86
CA ILE A 117 -15.63 -3.58 2.21
C ILE A 117 -16.34 -4.74 2.93
N GLN A 118 -17.48 -5.14 2.39
CA GLN A 118 -18.30 -6.24 2.91
C GLN A 118 -17.77 -7.62 2.47
N PRO A 119 -17.96 -8.70 3.27
CA PRO A 119 -18.19 -8.69 4.71
C PRO A 119 -17.55 -9.90 5.43
N THR A 120 -16.47 -9.72 6.18
CA THR A 120 -16.25 -10.49 7.42
C THR A 120 -15.32 -9.68 8.32
N PRO A 121 -15.73 -9.35 9.56
CA PRO A 121 -14.76 -8.93 10.57
C PRO A 121 -13.61 -9.94 10.63
N PHE A 122 -12.39 -9.46 10.66
CA PHE A 122 -11.21 -10.32 10.79
C PHE A 122 -10.58 -10.13 12.17
N LEU A 123 -9.96 -11.19 12.65
CA LEU A 123 -9.22 -11.20 13.90
C LEU A 123 -7.75 -10.94 13.58
N ILE A 124 -7.15 -9.98 14.28
CA ILE A 124 -5.72 -9.80 14.34
C ILE A 124 -5.25 -10.40 15.67
N GLU A 125 -4.43 -11.44 15.58
CA GLU A 125 -3.76 -12.03 16.73
C GLU A 125 -2.44 -11.31 17.00
N GLU A 126 -1.89 -11.49 18.20
CA GLU A 126 -0.57 -10.97 18.58
C GLU A 126 0.53 -11.53 17.70
N SER A 127 1.50 -10.69 17.36
CA SER A 127 2.74 -11.12 16.70
C SER A 127 2.52 -11.87 15.37
N THR A 128 1.56 -11.40 14.58
CA THR A 128 1.23 -11.95 13.26
C THR A 128 1.55 -11.00 12.11
N VAL A 129 1.82 -11.56 10.94
CA VAL A 129 1.70 -10.87 9.66
C VAL A 129 0.39 -11.35 9.03
N PHE A 130 -0.66 -10.54 9.15
CA PHE A 130 -1.97 -10.84 8.59
C PHE A 130 -2.06 -10.32 7.15
N ILE A 131 -2.23 -11.23 6.20
CA ILE A 131 -2.46 -10.90 4.80
C ILE A 131 -3.96 -11.02 4.53
N SER A 132 -4.60 -9.90 4.22
CA SER A 132 -6.02 -9.86 3.91
C SER A 132 -6.32 -10.69 2.66
N PRO A 133 -7.35 -11.56 2.70
CA PRO A 133 -7.78 -12.32 1.53
C PRO A 133 -8.47 -11.44 0.48
N THR A 134 -8.82 -10.21 0.86
CA THR A 134 -9.51 -9.26 -0.01
C THR A 134 -8.50 -8.61 -0.95
N ILE A 135 -8.85 -8.55 -2.22
CA ILE A 135 -8.12 -7.76 -3.20
C ILE A 135 -8.94 -6.52 -3.54
N LEU A 136 -8.28 -5.37 -3.56
CA LEU A 136 -8.86 -4.15 -4.07
C LEU A 136 -8.52 -3.98 -5.54
N ARG A 137 -9.53 -3.77 -6.38
CA ARG A 137 -9.36 -3.31 -7.76
C ARG A 137 -10.14 -2.04 -7.98
N MET A 138 -9.43 -1.02 -8.43
CA MET A 138 -10.03 0.22 -8.88
C MET A 138 -9.78 0.38 -10.37
N ASN A 139 -10.82 0.76 -11.10
CA ASN A 139 -10.75 1.12 -12.50
C ASN A 139 -11.13 2.60 -12.63
N ALA A 140 -10.29 3.39 -13.28
CA ALA A 140 -10.54 4.81 -13.54
C ALA A 140 -10.46 5.07 -15.05
N ARG A 141 -11.56 5.51 -15.65
CA ARG A 141 -11.69 5.77 -17.09
C ARG A 141 -12.41 7.10 -17.34
N ASN A 142 -11.77 8.01 -18.08
CA ASN A 142 -12.36 9.28 -18.55
C ASN A 142 -13.04 10.12 -17.45
N GLY A 143 -12.40 10.26 -16.28
CA GLY A 143 -12.95 11.02 -15.14
C GLY A 143 -14.01 10.26 -14.32
N TRP A 144 -14.38 9.04 -14.71
CA TRP A 144 -15.20 8.12 -13.93
C TRP A 144 -14.31 7.10 -13.23
N TYR A 145 -14.70 6.69 -12.04
CA TYR A 145 -14.03 5.62 -11.29
C TYR A 145 -15.05 4.62 -10.76
N SER A 146 -14.66 3.35 -10.76
CA SER A 146 -15.40 2.27 -10.13
C SER A 146 -14.49 1.50 -9.19
N PHE A 147 -15.05 1.10 -8.06
CA PHE A 147 -14.36 0.29 -7.08
C PHE A 147 -14.97 -1.11 -7.04
N SER A 148 -14.12 -2.11 -6.92
CA SER A 148 -14.53 -3.49 -6.68
C SER A 148 -13.59 -4.13 -5.68
N SER A 149 -14.16 -4.88 -4.75
CA SER A 149 -13.43 -5.76 -3.84
C SER A 149 -13.89 -7.19 -4.08
N TYR A 150 -12.97 -8.13 -4.17
CA TYR A 150 -13.31 -9.53 -4.36
C TYR A 150 -12.49 -10.44 -3.45
N THR A 151 -13.12 -11.55 -3.09
CA THR A 151 -12.59 -12.64 -2.27
C THR A 151 -12.54 -13.91 -3.16
N SER A 152 -11.47 -14.08 -3.99
CA SER A 152 -11.17 -15.24 -4.90
C SER A 152 -11.81 -15.19 -6.32
N MET A 153 -11.31 -15.76 -7.45
CA MET A 153 -10.34 -16.84 -7.80
C MET A 153 -9.46 -16.51 -9.05
N SER A 154 -8.34 -17.24 -9.19
CA SER A 154 -7.36 -17.37 -10.31
C SER A 154 -6.50 -16.15 -10.69
N SER A 155 -7.06 -15.01 -11.12
CA SER A 155 -6.27 -13.78 -11.33
C SER A 155 -5.73 -13.22 -10.01
N SER A 156 -6.40 -13.55 -8.91
CA SER A 156 -5.98 -13.23 -7.54
C SER A 156 -4.64 -13.83 -7.14
N ASN A 157 -4.23 -14.96 -7.73
CA ASN A 157 -3.01 -15.66 -7.32
C ASN A 157 -1.75 -14.97 -7.83
N ALA A 158 -1.79 -14.46 -9.08
CA ALA A 158 -0.68 -13.70 -9.64
C ALA A 158 -0.48 -12.37 -8.89
N LEU A 159 -1.57 -11.64 -8.61
CA LEU A 159 -1.47 -10.40 -7.86
C LEU A 159 -0.99 -10.64 -6.44
N LYS A 160 -1.56 -11.62 -5.73
CA LYS A 160 -1.09 -12.02 -4.40
C LYS A 160 0.40 -12.36 -4.42
N LYS A 161 0.84 -13.16 -5.40
CA LYS A 161 2.26 -13.51 -5.56
C LYS A 161 3.13 -12.27 -5.74
N ASN A 162 2.75 -11.36 -6.65
CA ASN A 162 3.47 -10.11 -6.87
C ASN A 162 3.51 -9.24 -5.61
N SER A 163 2.39 -9.13 -4.88
CA SER A 163 2.34 -8.43 -3.60
C SER A 163 3.28 -9.00 -2.56
N MET A 164 3.46 -10.32 -2.56
CA MET A 164 4.37 -10.98 -1.63
C MET A 164 5.83 -10.84 -2.05
N GLU A 165 6.13 -10.92 -3.34
CA GLU A 165 7.47 -10.64 -3.86
C GLU A 165 7.88 -9.21 -3.47
N ASP A 166 7.01 -8.23 -3.74
CA ASP A 166 7.24 -6.83 -3.33
C ASP A 166 7.37 -6.67 -1.80
N LEU A 167 6.60 -7.45 -1.03
CA LEU A 167 6.66 -7.42 0.43
C LEU A 167 7.99 -7.98 0.96
N PHE A 168 8.44 -9.11 0.44
CA PHE A 168 9.68 -9.75 0.88
C PHE A 168 10.92 -8.98 0.41
N ASP A 169 10.82 -8.24 -0.69
CA ASP A 169 11.87 -7.34 -1.18
C ASP A 169 12.03 -6.08 -0.31
N GLU A 170 11.04 -5.75 0.54
CA GLU A 170 11.15 -4.61 1.45
C GLU A 170 12.18 -4.85 2.56
N ARG A 171 13.15 -3.94 2.68
CA ARG A 171 14.25 -4.07 3.65
C ARG A 171 13.79 -4.23 5.10
N ARG A 172 12.64 -3.64 5.46
CA ARG A 172 12.08 -3.72 6.82
C ARG A 172 11.27 -4.98 7.06
N PHE A 173 11.02 -5.82 6.05
CA PHE A 173 10.32 -7.08 6.25
C PHE A 173 11.09 -8.00 7.21
N LYS A 174 12.42 -7.88 7.28
CA LYS A 174 13.27 -8.57 8.27
C LYS A 174 12.82 -8.39 9.72
N ALA A 175 12.20 -7.26 10.08
CA ALA A 175 11.68 -7.03 11.43
C ALA A 175 10.44 -7.91 11.75
N TRP A 176 9.81 -8.47 10.72
CA TRP A 176 8.58 -9.24 10.77
C TRP A 176 8.79 -10.73 10.45
N GLU A 177 10.00 -11.16 10.07
CA GLU A 177 10.29 -12.56 9.68
C GLU A 177 10.02 -13.58 10.79
N LEU A 178 10.06 -13.16 12.06
CA LEU A 178 9.78 -14.03 13.21
C LEU A 178 8.29 -14.16 13.54
N TYR A 179 7.44 -13.38 12.87
CA TYR A 179 6.01 -13.31 13.13
C TYR A 179 5.29 -14.38 12.32
N GLN A 180 4.22 -14.96 12.86
CA GLN A 180 3.45 -15.96 12.14
C GLN A 180 2.69 -15.30 10.99
N ILE A 181 2.86 -15.80 9.77
CA ILE A 181 2.09 -15.35 8.60
C ILE A 181 0.72 -16.04 8.62
N VAL A 182 -0.36 -15.25 8.56
CA VAL A 182 -1.76 -15.71 8.63
C VAL A 182 -2.56 -15.11 7.47
N GLY A 183 -3.60 -15.82 7.00
CA GLY A 183 -4.47 -15.37 5.90
C GLY A 183 -3.93 -15.69 4.50
N TRP A 184 -2.81 -16.41 4.43
CA TRP A 184 -2.16 -16.85 3.21
C TRP A 184 -2.35 -18.34 2.97
N GLU A 185 -3.38 -18.71 2.22
CA GLU A 185 -3.48 -20.03 1.61
C GLU A 185 -3.21 -19.89 0.10
N ILE A 186 -1.99 -20.18 -0.35
CA ILE A 186 -1.79 -20.61 -1.74
C ILE A 186 -2.16 -22.08 -1.76
N LYS A 187 -3.30 -22.41 -2.35
CA LYS A 187 -3.49 -23.77 -2.86
C LYS A 187 -2.64 -23.87 -4.12
N GLU A 188 -1.56 -24.65 -4.06
CA GLU A 188 -0.86 -25.07 -5.26
C GLU A 188 -1.86 -25.90 -6.08
N GLU A 189 -2.20 -25.41 -7.28
CA GLU A 189 -2.92 -26.17 -8.31
C GLU A 189 -1.91 -26.84 -9.24
#